data_AF-A0A6A4GB43-F1
#
_entry.id   AF-A0A6A4GB43-F1
#
_cell.length_a   1.000
_cell.length_b   1.000
_cell.length_c   1.000
_cell.angle_alpha   90.00
_cell.angle_beta   90.00
_cell.angle_gamma   90.00
#
_symmetry.space_group_name_H-M   'P 1'
#
loop_
_entity.id
_entity.type
_entity.pdbx_description
1 polymer ?
#
loop_
_entity_poly.entity_id
_entity_poly.type
_entity_poly.pdbx_seq_one_letter_code
_entity_poly.pdbx_strand_id
1 'polypeptide(L)'
;MNYLGFGNTKPDGHKAHGYLAHFPWIIDLSKRTADVPGDGEKMIVYTRAEDVGKFVAAATQLEVWEEHSDMAGEVTRMTFNQVIRVCEEVCGE
;
A
#
# COMPACT_ATOMS: atom_id res chain seq x y z
N MET A 1 -4.03 4.51 4.31
CA MET A 1 -4.24 3.09 4.66
C MET A 1 -3.55 2.23 3.61
N ASN A 2 -2.56 1.42 3.99
CA ASN A 2 -1.97 0.44 3.06
C ASN A 2 -2.73 -0.87 3.27
N TYR A 3 -3.50 -1.30 2.27
CA TYR A 3 -4.28 -2.55 2.37
C TYR A 3 -3.43 -3.81 2.15
N LEU A 4 -2.19 -3.66 1.68
CA LEU A 4 -1.31 -4.77 1.30
C LEU A 4 -0.31 -5.13 2.42
N GLY A 5 -0.07 -4.21 3.34
CA GLY A 5 0.81 -4.42 4.50
C GLY A 5 0.11 -4.05 5.81
N PHE A 6 0.12 -4.98 6.77
CA PHE A 6 -0.47 -4.79 8.10
C PHE A 6 0.63 -4.88 9.18
N GLY A 7 0.46 -4.13 10.26
CA GLY A 7 1.30 -4.23 11.45
C GLY A 7 2.37 -3.15 11.56
N ASN A 8 2.96 -3.10 12.75
CA ASN A 8 4.00 -2.14 13.13
C ASN A 8 4.91 -2.85 14.14
N THR A 9 6.23 -2.76 13.94
CA THR A 9 7.25 -3.45 14.74
C THR A 9 7.47 -2.83 16.12
N LYS A 10 6.94 -1.63 16.37
CA LYS A 10 7.05 -0.95 17.68
C LYS A 10 6.14 -1.63 18.73
N PRO A 11 6.52 -1.59 20.01
CA PRO A 11 5.61 -1.94 21.10
C PRO A 11 4.29 -1.18 20.96
N ASP A 12 3.16 -1.86 21.15
CA ASP A 12 1.82 -1.32 20.95
C ASP A 12 1.49 -0.81 19.54
N GLY A 13 2.30 -1.12 18.53
CA GLY A 13 2.08 -0.70 17.15
C GLY A 13 0.73 -1.14 16.55
N HIS A 14 0.15 -2.22 17.07
CA HIS A 14 -1.20 -2.68 16.72
C HIS A 14 -2.28 -1.64 17.04
N LYS A 15 -2.11 -0.81 18.09
CA LYS A 15 -3.08 0.23 18.49
C LYS A 15 -3.28 1.30 17.42
N ALA A 16 -2.31 1.52 16.54
CA ALA A 16 -2.43 2.45 15.41
C ALA A 16 -3.56 2.06 14.43
N HIS A 17 -4.00 0.80 14.45
CA HIS A 17 -5.06 0.29 13.60
C HIS A 17 -6.47 0.43 14.24
N GLY A 18 -6.55 0.87 15.50
CA GLY A 18 -7.82 1.03 16.21
C GLY A 18 -8.62 -0.28 16.28
N TYR A 19 -9.85 -0.26 15.74
CA TYR A 19 -10.75 -1.42 15.69
C TYR A 19 -10.74 -2.15 14.33
N LEU A 20 -9.78 -1.83 13.44
CA LEU A 20 -9.65 -2.55 12.18
C LEU A 20 -9.21 -3.99 12.43
N ALA A 21 -9.88 -4.94 11.78
CA ALA A 21 -9.53 -6.35 11.87
C ALA A 21 -8.10 -6.57 11.34
N HIS A 22 -7.36 -7.46 12.00
CA HIS A 22 -6.02 -7.85 11.56
C HIS A 22 -6.11 -8.63 10.25
N PHE A 23 -5.73 -7.99 9.15
CA PHE A 23 -5.86 -8.54 7.81
C PHE A 23 -4.62 -8.24 6.94
N PRO A 24 -3.45 -8.84 7.23
CA PRO A 24 -2.28 -8.75 6.37
C PRO A 24 -2.55 -9.56 5.09
N TRP A 25 -2.83 -8.87 3.99
CA TRP A 25 -3.06 -9.57 2.73
C TRP A 25 -1.75 -10.10 2.12
N ILE A 26 -0.66 -9.31 2.17
CA ILE A 26 0.63 -9.71 1.57
C ILE A 26 1.76 -9.62 2.57
N ILE A 27 1.88 -8.52 3.33
CA ILE A 27 2.98 -8.30 4.26
C ILE A 27 2.44 -8.18 5.68
N ASP A 28 2.93 -9.02 6.60
CA ASP A 28 2.72 -8.87 8.04
C ASP A 28 4.03 -8.41 8.68
N LEU A 29 4.14 -7.10 8.90
CA LEU A 29 5.33 -6.49 9.51
C LEU A 29 5.49 -6.88 10.99
N SER A 30 4.40 -7.29 11.67
CA SER A 30 4.47 -7.70 13.07
C SER A 30 5.09 -9.09 13.22
N LYS A 31 4.84 -9.97 12.26
CA LYS A 31 5.37 -11.33 12.22
C LYS A 31 6.61 -11.49 11.34
N ARG A 32 6.97 -10.46 10.57
CA ARG A 32 8.04 -10.49 9.57
C ARG A 32 7.82 -11.61 8.54
N THR A 33 6.59 -11.72 8.04
CA THR A 33 6.21 -12.70 7.02
C THR A 33 5.61 -12.01 5.81
N ALA A 34 5.86 -12.58 4.62
CA ALA A 34 5.26 -12.11 3.37
C ALA A 34 4.71 -13.28 2.54
N ASP A 35 3.45 -13.16 2.12
CA ASP A 35 2.74 -14.13 1.27
C ASP A 35 2.77 -13.64 -0.19
N VAL A 36 3.87 -13.91 -0.90
CA VAL A 36 4.13 -13.37 -2.24
C VAL A 36 3.27 -14.08 -3.30
N PRO A 37 2.46 -13.35 -4.09
CA PRO A 37 1.72 -13.93 -5.21
C PRO A 37 2.64 -14.26 -6.39
N GLY A 38 2.64 -15.52 -6.84
CA GLY A 38 3.43 -15.97 -7.98
C GLY A 38 4.94 -15.87 -7.71
N ASP A 39 5.69 -15.26 -8.62
CA ASP A 39 7.14 -15.01 -8.47
C ASP A 39 7.45 -13.67 -7.79
N GLY A 40 6.44 -12.84 -7.53
CA GLY A 40 6.61 -11.52 -6.93
C GLY A 40 7.26 -10.49 -7.83
N GLU A 41 7.51 -10.78 -9.11
CA GLU A 41 8.23 -9.91 -10.08
C GLU A 41 7.29 -9.09 -10.97
N LYS A 42 5.98 -9.23 -10.80
CA LYS A 42 5.00 -8.40 -11.51
C LYS A 42 5.02 -6.97 -10.97
N MET A 43 5.00 -6.03 -11.91
CA MET A 43 4.98 -4.60 -11.62
C MET A 43 3.62 -4.20 -11.05
N ILE A 44 3.63 -3.52 -9.92
CA ILE A 44 2.44 -3.00 -9.24
C ILE A 44 2.63 -1.49 -9.04
N VAL A 45 1.52 -0.76 -9.12
CA VAL A 45 1.46 0.67 -8.81
C VAL A 45 0.90 0.82 -7.40
N TYR A 46 1.67 1.45 -6.53
CA TYR A 46 1.26 1.77 -5.17
C TYR A 46 0.88 3.25 -5.10
N THR A 47 -0.35 3.52 -4.68
CA THR A 47 -0.87 4.88 -4.53
C THR A 47 -1.25 5.10 -3.08
N ARG A 48 -0.81 6.24 -2.50
CA ARG A 48 -1.21 6.62 -1.15
C ARG A 48 -2.69 6.99 -1.13
N ALA A 49 -3.39 6.61 -0.06
CA ALA A 49 -4.83 6.87 0.08
C ALA A 49 -5.16 8.38 0.01
N GLU A 50 -4.28 9.23 0.51
CA GLU A 50 -4.42 10.69 0.47
C GLU A 50 -4.40 11.22 -0.98
N ASP A 51 -3.58 10.61 -1.84
CA ASP A 51 -3.49 11.01 -3.25
C ASP A 51 -4.70 10.52 -4.04
N VAL A 52 -5.30 9.38 -3.67
CA VAL A 52 -6.63 8.96 -4.19
C VAL A 52 -7.69 10.00 -3.83
N GLY A 53 -7.74 10.45 -2.58
CA GLY A 53 -8.69 11.47 -2.14
C GLY A 53 -8.55 12.78 -2.92
N LYS A 54 -7.31 13.25 -3.14
CA LYS A 54 -7.03 14.44 -3.96
C LYS A 54 -7.47 14.25 -5.41
N PHE A 55 -7.18 13.10 -5.99
CA PHE A 55 -7.59 12.77 -7.36
C PHE A 55 -9.12 12.82 -7.50
N VAL A 56 -9.85 12.14 -6.61
CA VAL A 56 -11.32 12.14 -6.63
C VAL A 56 -11.86 13.56 -6.44
N ALA A 57 -11.33 14.32 -5.48
CA ALA A 57 -11.76 15.70 -5.27
C ALA A 57 -11.54 16.56 -6.52
N ALA A 58 -10.38 16.46 -7.17
CA ALA A 58 -10.09 17.19 -8.41
C ALA A 58 -10.98 16.73 -9.58
N ALA A 59 -11.23 15.42 -9.71
CA ALA A 59 -12.09 14.87 -10.75
C ALA A 59 -13.52 15.46 -10.67
N THR A 60 -14.03 15.75 -9.48
CA THR A 60 -15.35 16.40 -9.34
C THR A 60 -15.40 17.84 -9.86
N GLN A 61 -14.24 18.47 -10.08
CA GLN A 61 -14.14 19.86 -10.54
C GLN A 61 -13.87 19.98 -12.06
N LEU A 62 -13.84 18.86 -12.78
CA LEU A 62 -13.69 18.86 -14.24
C LEU A 62 -14.97 19.40 -14.90
N GLU A 63 -14.82 20.21 -15.95
CA GLU A 63 -15.95 20.72 -16.74
C GLU A 63 -16.70 19.61 -17.49
N VAL A 64 -15.97 18.56 -17.88
CA VAL A 64 -16.50 17.37 -18.56
C VAL A 64 -16.01 16.14 -17.81
N TRP A 65 -16.93 15.22 -17.53
CA TRP A 65 -16.63 13.97 -16.84
C TRP A 65 -16.57 12.84 -17.87
N GLU A 66 -15.35 12.42 -18.19
CA GLU A 66 -15.12 11.23 -19.01
C GLU A 66 -15.65 9.98 -18.29
N GLU A 67 -16.10 8.99 -19.07
CA GLU A 67 -16.60 7.71 -18.52
C GLU A 67 -15.54 6.97 -17.69
N HIS A 68 -14.26 7.18 -18.04
CA HIS A 68 -13.13 6.58 -17.36
C HIS A 68 -12.11 7.64 -16.95
N SER A 69 -11.67 7.56 -15.71
CA SER A 69 -10.62 8.42 -15.16
C SER A 69 -9.63 7.52 -14.42
N ASP A 70 -8.41 7.44 -14.95
CA ASP A 70 -7.34 6.66 -14.37
C ASP A 70 -6.40 7.54 -13.55
N MET A 71 -5.88 6.96 -12.48
CA MET A 71 -4.80 7.56 -11.71
C MET A 71 -3.70 6.54 -11.46
N ALA A 72 -2.48 7.02 -11.51
CA ALA A 72 -1.32 6.31 -11.00
C ALA A 72 -0.54 7.30 -10.14
N GLY A 73 -0.13 6.88 -8.93
CA GLY A 73 0.91 7.60 -8.21
C GLY A 73 2.18 7.70 -9.06
N GLU A 74 3.10 8.60 -8.70
CA GLU A 74 4.36 8.80 -9.42
C GLU A 74 5.22 7.53 -9.38
N VAL A 75 4.99 6.67 -10.39
CA VAL A 75 5.77 5.53 -10.91
C VAL A 75 6.70 4.85 -9.90
N THR A 76 6.24 4.57 -8.68
CA THR A 76 6.81 3.49 -7.85
C THR A 76 6.24 2.19 -8.39
N ARG A 77 6.63 1.92 -9.63
CA ARG A 77 6.50 0.68 -10.35
C ARG A 77 7.37 -0.30 -9.60
N MET A 78 6.79 -0.90 -8.56
CA MET A 78 7.50 -1.80 -7.68
C MET A 78 6.95 -3.20 -7.83
N THR A 79 7.86 -4.16 -7.75
CA THR A 79 7.50 -5.57 -7.57
C THR A 79 7.27 -5.85 -6.08
N PHE A 80 6.56 -6.93 -5.75
CA PHE A 80 6.43 -7.31 -4.33
C PHE A 80 7.79 -7.55 -3.69
N ASN A 81 8.73 -8.14 -4.42
CA ASN A 81 10.10 -8.37 -3.95
C ASN A 81 10.85 -7.05 -3.65
N GLN A 82 10.59 -5.99 -4.41
CA GLN A 82 11.14 -4.67 -4.10
C GLN A 82 10.50 -4.06 -2.85
N VAL A 83 9.20 -4.23 -2.65
CA VAL A 83 8.52 -3.74 -1.43
C VAL A 83 9.02 -4.49 -0.19
N ILE A 84 9.22 -5.80 -0.28
CA ILE A 84 9.78 -6.61 0.81
C ILE A 84 11.16 -6.10 1.22
N ARG A 85 12.05 -5.81 0.26
CA ARG A 85 13.37 -5.22 0.54
C ARG A 85 13.27 -3.89 1.30
N VAL A 86 12.34 -3.02 0.89
CA VAL A 86 12.10 -1.77 1.64
C VAL A 86 11.60 -2.04 3.06
N CYS A 87 10.75 -3.06 3.24
CA CYS A 87 10.28 -3.46 4.57
C CYS A 87 11.42 -4.00 5.45
N GLU A 88 12.30 -4.84 4.90
CA GLU A 88 13.50 -5.37 5.56
C GLU A 88 14.41 -4.21 6.01
N GLU A 89 14.76 -3.30 5.10
CA GLU A 89 15.60 -2.12 5.37
C GLU A 89 15.02 -1.26 6.50
N VAL A 90 13.71 -0.99 6.48
CA VAL A 90 13.02 -0.20 7.51
C VAL A 90 12.95 -0.93 8.85
N CYS A 91 12.89 -2.27 8.84
CA CYS A 91 12.85 -3.08 10.05
C CYS A 91 14.25 -3.37 10.63
N GLY A 92 15.32 -2.97 9.94
CA GLY A 92 16.70 -3.15 10.36
C GLY A 92 17.27 -4.54 10.05
N GLU A 93 16.79 -5.18 8.98
CA GLU A 93 17.39 -6.39 8.39
C GLU A 93 18.21 -6.06 7.13
#